data_AF-A0A920TGD2-F1
#
_entry.id   AF-A0A920TGD2-F1
#
_cell.length_a   1.000
_cell.length_b   1.000
_cell.length_c   1.000
_cell.angle_alpha   90.00
_cell.angle_beta   90.00
_cell.angle_gamma   90.00
#
_symmetry.space_group_name_H-M   'P 1'
#
loop_
_entity.id
_entity.type
_entity.pdbx_description
1 polymer ?
#
loop_
_entity_poly.entity_id
_entity_poly.type
_entity_poly.pdbx_seq_one_letter_code
_entity_poly.pdbx_strand_id
1 'polypeptide(L)'
;MYPENWQQVPRENYVEFHGPNGDVIFEVLYVRFHELDQWANQYFSESNYKEESRETLQSPSGYMSIGSLRDGAKHARVIIGNEKLVSYS
;
A
#
# COMPACT_ATOMS: atom_id res chain seq x y z
N MET A 1 -11.95 -7.00 -12.97
CA MET A 1 -12.28 -8.03 -11.96
C MET A 1 -10.97 -8.54 -11.41
N TYR A 2 -10.83 -8.61 -10.09
CA TYR A 2 -9.71 -9.34 -9.46
C TYR A 2 -9.84 -10.84 -9.78
N PRO A 3 -8.78 -11.65 -9.70
CA PRO A 3 -8.87 -13.09 -9.96
C PRO A 3 -9.95 -13.71 -9.05
N GLU A 4 -10.76 -14.65 -9.56
CA GLU A 4 -11.92 -15.23 -8.84
C GLU A 4 -11.55 -15.85 -7.48
N ASN A 5 -10.29 -16.20 -7.28
CA ASN A 5 -9.76 -16.81 -6.06
C ASN A 5 -9.14 -15.82 -5.07
N TRP A 6 -9.30 -14.51 -5.27
CA TRP A 6 -8.80 -13.49 -4.36
C TRP A 6 -9.91 -13.00 -3.42
N GLN A 7 -9.64 -13.05 -2.12
CA GLN A 7 -10.57 -12.56 -1.11
C GLN A 7 -10.23 -11.12 -0.73
N GLN A 8 -11.19 -10.22 -0.92
CA GLN A 8 -11.09 -8.85 -0.42
C GLN A 8 -11.56 -8.78 1.04
N VAL A 9 -10.75 -8.18 1.91
CA VAL A 9 -11.09 -7.90 3.31
C VAL A 9 -11.01 -6.38 3.53
N PRO A 10 -12.17 -5.68 3.57
CA PRO A 10 -12.18 -4.26 3.85
C PRO A 10 -11.88 -4.00 5.33
N ARG A 11 -11.02 -3.02 5.60
CA ARG A 11 -10.72 -2.50 6.93
C ARG A 11 -11.05 -1.01 6.97
N GLU A 12 -10.99 -0.40 8.15
CA GLU A 12 -11.40 0.99 8.34
C GLU A 12 -10.59 1.98 7.48
N ASN A 13 -9.28 1.73 7.33
CA ASN A 13 -8.36 2.65 6.64
C ASN A 13 -7.61 2.03 5.45
N TYR A 14 -7.85 0.76 5.17
CA TYR A 14 -7.14 0.02 4.13
C TYR A 14 -7.95 -1.18 3.64
N VAL A 15 -7.53 -1.75 2.51
CA VAL A 15 -8.13 -2.94 1.91
C VAL A 15 -7.05 -3.99 1.73
N GLU A 16 -7.31 -5.20 2.22
CA GLU A 16 -6.46 -6.37 1.99
C GLU A 16 -7.06 -7.22 0.87
N PHE A 17 -6.21 -7.76 0.01
CA PHE A 17 -6.56 -8.77 -0.97
C PHE A 17 -5.67 -9.99 -0.74
N HIS A 18 -6.28 -11.11 -0.38
CA HIS A 18 -5.57 -12.37 -0.15
C HIS A 18 -5.68 -13.26 -1.37
N GLY A 19 -4.55 -13.65 -1.93
CA GLY A 19 -4.46 -14.60 -3.03
C GLY A 19 -3.67 -15.86 -2.65
N PRO A 20 -3.71 -16.92 -3.46
CA PRO A 20 -2.96 -18.15 -3.20
C PRO A 20 -1.43 -17.96 -3.20
N ASN A 21 -0.94 -16.88 -3.81
CA ASN A 21 0.49 -16.61 -4.00
C ASN A 21 1.00 -15.44 -3.13
N GLY A 22 0.16 -14.90 -2.25
CA GLY A 22 0.49 -13.76 -1.40
C GLY A 22 -0.63 -12.75 -1.29
N ASP A 23 -0.34 -11.67 -0.57
CA ASP A 23 -1.30 -10.64 -0.21
C ASP A 23 -0.97 -9.30 -0.86
N VAL A 24 -2.01 -8.52 -1.15
CA VAL A 24 -1.88 -7.12 -1.54
C VAL A 24 -2.63 -6.25 -0.56
N ILE A 25 -1.94 -5.28 0.03
CA ILE A 25 -2.48 -4.37 1.03
C ILE A 25 -2.49 -2.97 0.41
N PHE A 26 -3.68 -2.37 0.30
CA PHE A 26 -3.89 -1.01 -0.19
C PHE A 26 -4.28 -0.10 0.96
N GLU A 27 -3.38 0.79 1.33
CA GLU A 27 -3.62 1.82 2.32
C GLU A 27 -3.80 3.18 1.62
N VAL A 28 -4.89 3.85 1.94
CA VAL A 28 -5.20 5.17 1.36
C VAL A 28 -5.09 6.18 2.48
N LEU A 29 -4.08 7.04 2.38
CA LEU A 29 -3.81 8.07 3.38
C LEU A 29 -4.27 9.42 2.87
N TYR A 30 -5.01 10.15 3.71
CA TYR A 30 -5.40 11.53 3.47
C TYR A 30 -4.34 12.50 4.01
N VAL A 31 -3.09 12.35 3.55
CA VAL A 31 -1.93 13.14 4.00
C VAL A 31 -1.30 13.88 2.83
N ARG A 32 -0.56 14.96 3.13
CA ARG A 32 0.18 15.71 2.09
C ARG A 32 1.29 14.85 1.52
N PHE A 33 1.68 15.08 0.26
CA PHE A 33 2.71 14.28 -0.41
C PHE A 33 4.04 14.23 0.34
N HIS A 34 4.47 15.32 0.99
CA HIS A 34 5.69 15.32 1.80
C HIS A 34 5.60 14.46 3.08
N GLU A 35 4.40 14.26 3.61
CA GLU A 35 4.15 13.38 4.77
C GLU A 35 4.07 11.91 4.33
N LEU A 36 3.68 11.68 3.07
CA LEU A 36 3.61 10.37 2.45
C LEU A 36 4.98 9.69 2.39
N ASP A 37 6.05 10.43 2.10
CA ASP A 37 7.42 9.90 2.07
C ASP A 37 7.85 9.37 3.43
N GLN A 38 7.61 10.15 4.48
CA GLN A 38 7.94 9.75 5.84
C GLN A 38 7.16 8.50 6.25
N TRP A 39 5.86 8.50 5.95
CA TRP A 39 4.98 7.38 6.27
C TRP A 39 5.37 6.11 5.49
N ALA A 40 5.65 6.24 4.19
CA ALA A 40 6.10 5.14 3.35
C ALA A 40 7.40 4.53 3.87
N ASN A 41 8.36 5.37 4.27
CA ASN A 41 9.61 4.89 4.84
C ASN A 41 9.39 4.15 6.17
N GLN A 42 8.51 4.64 7.04
CA GLN A 42 8.19 3.96 8.30
C GLN A 42 7.49 2.63 8.06
N TYR A 43 6.46 2.62 7.20
CA TYR A 43 5.64 1.45 6.92
C TYR A 43 6.40 0.34 6.19
N PHE A 44 7.27 0.69 5.23
CA PHE A 44 8.07 -0.32 4.52
C PHE A 44 9.32 -0.76 5.30
N SER A 45 9.64 -0.11 6.42
CA SER A 45 10.74 -0.51 7.32
C SER A 45 10.26 -1.28 8.55
N GLU A 46 8.99 -1.68 8.60
CA GLU A 46 8.45 -2.48 9.69
C GLU A 46 9.26 -3.77 9.87
N SER A 47 9.57 -4.12 11.13
CA SER A 47 10.54 -5.19 11.43
C SER A 47 10.15 -6.59 10.90
N ASN A 48 8.87 -6.81 10.59
CA ASN A 48 8.35 -8.06 10.06
C ASN A 48 8.28 -8.10 8.53
N TYR A 49 8.57 -7.00 7.85
CA TYR A 49 8.54 -6.87 6.39
C TYR A 49 9.93 -6.56 5.86
N LYS A 50 10.36 -7.32 4.86
CA LYS A 50 11.59 -7.09 4.11
C LYS A 50 11.23 -6.61 2.72
N GLU A 51 11.41 -5.31 2.49
CA GLU A 51 11.26 -4.70 1.17
C GLU A 51 12.29 -5.29 0.18
N GLU A 52 11.82 -5.61 -1.02
CA GLU A 52 12.63 -6.12 -2.13
C GLU A 52 12.69 -5.11 -3.27
N SER A 53 11.57 -4.45 -3.58
CA SER A 53 11.50 -3.37 -4.55
C SER A 53 10.48 -2.32 -4.17
N ARG A 54 10.64 -1.11 -4.73
CA ARG A 54 9.73 0.01 -4.54
C ARG A 54 9.55 0.78 -5.85
N GLU A 55 8.31 1.16 -6.13
CA GLU A 55 7.92 2.00 -7.26
C GLU A 55 7.19 3.24 -6.77
N THR A 56 7.44 4.38 -7.43
CA THR A 56 6.69 5.62 -7.23
C THR A 56 5.53 5.67 -8.21
N LEU A 57 4.32 5.93 -7.70
CA LEU A 57 3.11 6.12 -8.47
C LEU A 57 2.88 7.62 -8.69
N GLN A 58 2.63 8.01 -9.94
CA GLN A 58 2.49 9.43 -10.32
C GLN A 58 1.03 9.91 -10.37
N SER A 59 0.08 9.01 -10.59
CA SER A 59 -1.35 9.35 -10.69
C SER A 59 -2.21 8.12 -10.36
N PRO A 60 -2.76 8.01 -9.13
CA PRO A 60 -2.60 8.92 -8.01
C PRO A 60 -1.18 8.87 -7.42
N SER A 61 -0.78 9.93 -6.71
CA SER A 61 0.54 10.03 -6.09
C SER A 61 0.69 9.00 -4.97
N GLY A 62 1.76 8.22 -4.99
CA GLY A 62 1.89 7.10 -4.06
C GLY A 62 3.16 6.30 -4.19
N TYR A 63 3.22 5.22 -3.43
CA TYR A 63 4.28 4.23 -3.48
C TYR A 63 3.69 2.83 -3.48
N MET A 64 4.32 1.95 -4.24
CA MET A 64 4.10 0.51 -4.15
C MET A 64 5.41 -0.15 -3.75
N SER A 65 5.38 -0.95 -2.69
CA SER A 65 6.49 -1.76 -2.22
C SER A 65 6.14 -3.23 -2.41
N ILE A 66 7.09 -4.03 -2.91
CA ILE A 66 6.99 -5.48 -2.96
C ILE A 66 8.05 -6.05 -2.04
N GLY A 67 7.68 -7.04 -1.24
CA GLY A 67 8.58 -7.65 -0.28
C GLY A 67 8.03 -8.94 0.28
N SER A 68 8.68 -9.42 1.33
CA SER A 68 8.31 -10.64 2.02
C SER A 68 8.15 -10.40 3.52
N LEU A 69 7.19 -11.08 4.14
CA LEU A 69 7.16 -11.20 5.60
C LEU A 69 8.23 -12.19 6.09
N ARG A 70 8.47 -12.20 7.41
CA ARG A 70 9.45 -13.10 8.05
C ARG A 70 9.16 -14.59 7.83
N ASP A 71 7.91 -14.96 7.63
CA ASP A 71 7.48 -16.34 7.30
C ASP A 71 7.66 -16.69 5.81
N GLY A 72 8.13 -15.74 4.99
CA GLY A 72 8.35 -15.90 3.57
C GLY A 72 7.13 -15.58 2.70
N ALA A 73 5.98 -15.21 3.27
CA ALA A 73 4.81 -14.79 2.51
C ALA A 73 5.13 -13.53 1.69
N LYS A 74 4.71 -13.50 0.42
CA LYS A 74 4.91 -12.34 -0.47
C LYS A 74 3.80 -11.33 -0.28
N HIS A 75 4.20 -10.06 -0.12
CA HIS A 75 3.29 -8.95 0.08
C HIS A 75 3.61 -7.84 -0.91
N ALA A 76 2.56 -7.26 -1.50
CA ALA A 76 2.63 -5.94 -2.09
C ALA A 76 1.90 -4.94 -1.19
N ARG A 77 2.57 -3.85 -0.82
CA ARG A 77 2.03 -2.78 0.02
C ARG A 77 1.93 -1.51 -0.81
N VAL A 78 0.72 -0.99 -0.97
CA VAL A 78 0.44 0.21 -1.76
C VAL A 78 -0.03 1.31 -0.83
N ILE A 79 0.57 2.49 -0.95
CA ILE A 79 0.18 3.68 -0.21
C ILE A 79 -0.14 4.76 -1.22
N ILE A 80 -1.36 5.26 -1.18
CA ILE A 80 -1.78 6.38 -2.03
C ILE A 80 -2.00 7.61 -1.17
N GLY A 81 -1.35 8.72 -1.54
CA GLY A 81 -1.65 10.04 -1.03
C GLY A 81 -2.83 10.61 -1.80
N ASN A 82 -3.94 10.87 -1.11
CA ASN A 82 -5.07 11.56 -1.69
C ASN A 82 -5.16 12.96 -1.07
N GLU A 83 -4.44 13.93 -1.65
CA GLU A 83 -4.80 15.33 -1.44
C GLU A 83 -6.18 15.52 -2.08
N LYS A 84 -7.24 15.59 -1.25
CA LYS A 84 -8.42 16.31 -1.68
C LYS A 84 -7.95 17.72 -2.03
N LEU A 85 -7.84 18.02 -3.32
CA LEU A 85 -7.87 19.39 -3.80
C LEU A 85 -9.15 19.99 -3.23
N VAL A 86 -9.03 20.76 -2.16
CA VAL A 86 -10.11 21.63 -1.71
C VAL A 86 -10.21 22.69 -2.81
N SER A 87 -11.03 22.41 -3.82
CA SER A 87 -11.44 23.42 -4.78
C SER A 87 -12.31 24.41 -4.02
N TYR A 88 -11.73 25.55 -3.66
CA TYR A 88 -12.52 26.73 -3.28
C TYR A 88 -13.28 27.16 -4.55
N SER A 89 -14.57 26.85 -4.59
CA SER A 89 -15.55 27.42 -5.52
C SER A 89 -16.07 28.75 -5.01
#